data_AF-A0A497PJ75-F1
#
_entry.id   AF-A0A497PJ75-F1
#
_cell.length_a   1.000
_cell.length_b   1.000
_cell.length_c   1.000
_cell.angle_alpha   90.00
_cell.angle_beta   90.00
_cell.angle_gamma   90.00
#
_symmetry.space_group_name_H-M   'P 1'
#
loop_
_entity.id
_entity.type
_entity.pdbx_description
1 polymer ?
#
loop_
_entity_poly.entity_id
_entity_poly.type
_entity_poly.pdbx_seq_one_letter_code
_entity_poly.pdbx_strand_id
1 'polypeptide(L)'
;MGHNDQLNFEYYDKGDYLIADSGEVKERDVSYSPSAKCHNIVMVSNDAYSNPGGVVKGVGGDCYNPAIVQEFLDDNLFEFVEAEISNWQRIENTSNTGERRGTNFEYITLTNPLKWRRTILFPSKEYFIVLDYLNNSNQRLIYNTFHLTSFNSLGTQIFENKTDIIVNSTQAPTHRINVTSKNSIGVDMRTYFKDITGSGDVAIYLNGNLIDTVKVSSGNHFVRGINDSYMVIGINNVTFNTTDNISFTVDYTRLYDVGIVNGSLEIEGSYVNWTYQTIQEEVNIANGSELKWNTTNINNQKIQMHLYSIPESEISVERYWTRIGGYDQDSNIDHPLIRFKLNT
;
A
#
# COMPACT_ATOMS: atom_id res chain seq x y z
N MET A 1 -2.07 -15.85 -11.05
CA MET A 1 -2.01 -14.43 -10.64
C MET A 1 -0.61 -14.18 -10.13
N GLY A 2 0.03 -13.09 -10.54
CA GLY A 2 1.35 -12.70 -10.05
C GLY A 2 1.35 -11.21 -9.73
N HIS A 3 2.21 -10.81 -8.81
CA HIS A 3 2.44 -9.40 -8.47
C HIS A 3 3.39 -8.75 -9.48
N ASN A 4 3.37 -7.41 -9.53
CA ASN A 4 4.25 -6.61 -10.38
C ASN A 4 5.53 -6.27 -9.60
N ASP A 5 6.29 -7.33 -9.32
CA ASP A 5 7.31 -7.42 -8.26
C ASP A 5 8.73 -7.67 -8.80
N GLN A 6 8.98 -7.46 -10.10
CA GLN A 6 10.30 -7.72 -10.65
C GLN A 6 11.37 -6.84 -9.99
N LEU A 7 12.47 -7.49 -9.60
CA LEU A 7 13.59 -6.88 -8.88
C LEU A 7 13.23 -6.29 -7.50
N ASN A 8 12.07 -6.64 -6.95
CA ASN A 8 11.76 -6.40 -5.54
C ASN A 8 12.80 -7.10 -4.64
N PHE A 9 13.03 -6.53 -3.46
CA PHE A 9 13.77 -7.17 -2.38
C PHE A 9 13.15 -6.82 -1.04
N GLU A 10 13.49 -7.60 -0.03
CA GLU A 10 12.97 -7.48 1.32
C GLU A 10 14.14 -7.64 2.29
N TYR A 11 14.03 -7.05 3.48
CA TYR A 11 15.11 -7.02 4.46
C TYR A 11 14.62 -7.43 5.84
N TYR A 12 15.14 -8.57 6.30
CA TYR A 12 15.01 -9.07 7.66
C TYR A 12 16.40 -9.12 8.30
N ASP A 13 16.57 -8.46 9.43
CA ASP A 13 17.79 -8.55 10.23
C ASP A 13 17.46 -8.31 11.71
N LYS A 14 18.35 -8.76 12.58
CA LYS A 14 18.28 -8.61 14.04
C LYS A 14 16.92 -9.03 14.61
N GLY A 15 16.28 -10.04 14.03
CA GLY A 15 15.00 -10.54 14.54
C GLY A 15 13.79 -9.72 14.13
N ASP A 16 13.89 -8.85 13.13
CA ASP A 16 12.76 -8.02 12.68
C ASP A 16 12.68 -7.88 11.16
N TYR A 17 11.48 -7.59 10.66
CA TYR A 17 11.21 -7.37 9.24
C TYR A 17 11.17 -5.88 8.95
N LEU A 18 12.22 -5.34 8.34
CA LEU A 18 12.46 -3.91 8.28
C LEU A 18 12.00 -3.29 6.97
N ILE A 19 12.16 -4.03 5.86
CA ILE A 19 11.67 -3.67 4.53
C ILE A 19 10.89 -4.88 4.01
N ALA A 20 9.60 -4.72 3.75
CA ALA A 20 8.73 -5.84 3.35
C ALA A 20 8.11 -5.62 1.98
N ASP A 21 7.72 -6.70 1.33
CA ASP A 21 6.67 -6.67 0.33
C ASP A 21 5.32 -6.41 1.02
N SER A 22 4.46 -5.57 0.44
CA SER A 22 3.15 -5.30 1.04
C SER A 22 2.19 -6.50 0.98
N GLY A 23 2.52 -7.52 0.18
CA GLY A 23 1.76 -8.76 0.07
C GLY A 23 0.37 -8.54 -0.52
N GLU A 24 -0.54 -9.48 -0.24
CA GLU A 24 -1.93 -9.41 -0.73
C GLU A 24 -2.87 -8.95 0.40
N VAL A 25 -3.31 -7.71 0.32
CA VAL A 25 -4.28 -7.15 1.27
C VAL A 25 -5.70 -7.51 0.81
N LYS A 26 -6.22 -8.63 1.32
CA LYS A 26 -7.49 -9.23 0.84
C LYS A 26 -8.76 -8.61 1.44
N GLU A 27 -8.64 -8.01 2.62
CA GLU A 27 -9.81 -7.56 3.38
C GLU A 27 -10.06 -6.06 3.28
N ARG A 28 -9.06 -5.28 2.87
CA ARG A 28 -9.10 -3.80 2.84
C ARG A 28 -8.89 -3.22 1.43
N ASP A 29 -8.63 -4.08 0.44
CA ASP A 29 -8.61 -3.71 -0.97
C ASP A 29 -9.50 -4.61 -1.84
N VAL A 30 -10.04 -4.02 -2.92
CA VAL A 30 -10.86 -4.70 -3.93
C VAL A 30 -10.01 -5.58 -4.83
N SER A 31 -8.70 -5.30 -4.93
CA SER A 31 -7.77 -5.98 -5.81
C SER A 31 -6.83 -6.90 -5.03
N TYR A 32 -6.34 -7.95 -5.69
CA TYR A 32 -5.33 -8.87 -5.16
C TYR A 32 -3.94 -8.21 -5.16
N SER A 33 -3.85 -7.01 -4.56
CA SER A 33 -2.70 -6.07 -4.50
C SER A 33 -1.61 -6.31 -5.56
N PRO A 34 -1.89 -6.30 -6.88
CA PRO A 34 -0.87 -6.62 -7.87
C PRO A 34 -0.10 -5.35 -8.28
N SER A 35 -0.24 -4.24 -7.55
CA SER A 35 0.33 -2.96 -7.96
C SER A 35 1.81 -2.90 -7.63
N ALA A 36 2.57 -2.41 -8.58
CA ALA A 36 4.00 -2.22 -8.47
C ALA A 36 4.37 -1.29 -7.29
N LYS A 37 3.47 -0.35 -6.93
CA LYS A 37 3.59 0.54 -5.77
C LYS A 37 3.61 -0.21 -4.42
N CYS A 38 3.22 -1.48 -4.38
CA CYS A 38 3.21 -2.32 -3.17
C CYS A 38 4.57 -2.97 -2.85
N HIS A 39 5.58 -2.77 -3.71
CA HIS A 39 6.87 -3.45 -3.65
C HIS A 39 8.03 -2.46 -3.56
N ASN A 40 9.20 -2.93 -3.15
CA ASN A 40 10.43 -2.14 -3.02
C ASN A 40 11.19 -2.09 -4.35
N ILE A 41 10.69 -1.28 -5.29
CA ILE A 41 11.12 -1.28 -6.69
C ILE A 41 11.41 0.12 -7.19
N VAL A 42 11.96 0.19 -8.41
CA VAL A 42 11.96 1.43 -9.19
C VAL A 42 10.65 1.55 -9.96
N MET A 43 10.03 2.72 -9.90
CA MET A 43 8.93 3.16 -10.77
C MET A 43 9.42 4.27 -11.69
N VAL A 44 8.93 4.29 -12.93
CA VAL A 44 9.32 5.28 -13.94
C VAL A 44 8.09 5.83 -14.65
N SER A 45 8.15 7.08 -15.09
CA SER A 45 7.14 7.65 -15.99
C SER A 45 7.48 7.40 -17.47
N ASN A 46 6.49 7.53 -18.36
CA ASN A 46 6.74 7.46 -19.80
C ASN A 46 7.51 8.69 -20.32
N ASP A 47 7.31 9.83 -19.68
CA ASP A 47 7.90 11.15 -19.96
C ASP A 47 7.86 12.02 -18.70
N ALA A 48 8.39 13.23 -18.74
CA ALA A 48 8.47 14.12 -17.57
C ALA A 48 7.11 14.57 -16.99
N TYR A 49 5.98 14.30 -17.66
CA TYR A 49 4.66 14.80 -17.27
C TYR A 49 3.65 13.70 -16.92
N SER A 50 4.01 12.45 -17.15
CA SER A 50 3.18 11.28 -16.85
C SER A 50 3.46 10.74 -15.45
N ASN A 51 2.46 10.07 -14.89
CA ASN A 51 2.60 9.44 -13.57
C ASN A 51 3.58 8.26 -13.65
N PRO A 52 4.45 8.08 -12.65
CA PRO A 52 5.27 6.88 -12.57
C PRO A 52 4.44 5.62 -12.38
N GLY A 53 4.82 4.58 -13.09
CA GLY A 53 4.32 3.23 -12.92
C GLY A 53 5.49 2.28 -12.74
N GLY A 54 5.31 1.23 -11.95
CA GLY A 54 6.31 0.17 -11.87
C GLY A 54 6.14 -0.85 -12.99
N VAL A 55 7.06 -1.81 -13.01
CA VAL A 55 7.15 -2.85 -14.03
C VAL A 55 5.90 -3.72 -14.09
N VAL A 56 5.42 -4.04 -15.30
CA VAL A 56 4.31 -4.98 -15.48
C VAL A 56 4.84 -6.38 -15.77
N LYS A 57 4.55 -7.34 -14.91
CA LYS A 57 5.00 -8.74 -15.05
C LYS A 57 4.50 -9.38 -16.34
N GLY A 58 3.20 -9.28 -16.58
CA GLY A 58 2.53 -9.80 -17.75
C GLY A 58 1.17 -10.41 -17.47
N VAL A 59 0.54 -11.00 -18.49
CA VAL A 59 -0.86 -11.48 -18.47
C VAL A 59 -0.92 -12.85 -19.11
N GLY A 60 -1.82 -13.73 -18.62
CA GLY A 60 -2.17 -14.95 -19.33
C GLY A 60 -1.06 -15.99 -19.48
N GLY A 61 0.00 -15.91 -18.65
CA GLY A 61 1.16 -16.79 -18.72
C GLY A 61 2.37 -16.18 -19.42
N ASP A 62 2.21 -15.05 -20.10
CA ASP A 62 3.31 -14.30 -20.69
C ASP A 62 4.00 -13.43 -19.64
N CYS A 63 5.33 -13.38 -19.69
CA CYS A 63 6.11 -12.41 -18.93
C CYS A 63 6.65 -11.34 -19.88
N TYR A 64 6.18 -10.09 -19.73
CA TYR A 64 6.54 -8.98 -20.61
C TYR A 64 7.90 -8.37 -20.28
N ASN A 65 8.23 -8.32 -18.99
CA ASN A 65 9.45 -7.70 -18.49
C ASN A 65 10.18 -8.69 -17.56
N PRO A 66 10.73 -9.80 -18.06
CA PRO A 66 11.38 -10.79 -17.20
C PRO A 66 12.63 -10.21 -16.55
N ALA A 67 12.74 -10.38 -15.23
CA ALA A 67 13.98 -10.14 -14.49
C ALA A 67 14.81 -11.42 -14.49
N ILE A 68 16.03 -11.34 -15.02
CA ILE A 68 16.94 -12.47 -15.18
C ILE A 68 18.18 -12.23 -14.33
N VAL A 69 18.51 -13.17 -13.44
CA VAL A 69 19.78 -13.15 -12.70
C VAL A 69 20.94 -13.24 -13.70
N GLN A 70 21.84 -12.26 -13.64
CA GLN A 70 23.00 -12.18 -14.51
C GLN A 70 24.20 -12.85 -13.84
N GLU A 71 24.53 -12.38 -12.64
CA GLU A 71 25.71 -12.77 -11.89
C GLU A 71 25.40 -12.80 -10.40
N PHE A 72 26.11 -13.63 -9.67
CA PHE A 72 26.05 -13.67 -8.21
C PHE A 72 27.36 -14.21 -7.64
N LEU A 73 27.61 -13.88 -6.38
CA LEU A 73 28.67 -14.47 -5.58
C LEU A 73 28.12 -14.77 -4.20
N ASP A 74 28.40 -15.98 -3.74
CA ASP A 74 28.14 -16.44 -2.38
C ASP A 74 29.50 -16.73 -1.73
N ASP A 75 29.97 -15.82 -0.88
CA ASP A 75 31.22 -15.93 -0.15
C ASP A 75 31.05 -15.42 1.29
N ASN A 76 31.92 -15.87 2.19
CA ASN A 76 31.84 -15.51 3.61
C ASN A 76 32.11 -14.03 3.91
N LEU A 77 32.91 -13.35 3.09
CA LEU A 77 33.28 -11.95 3.31
C LEU A 77 32.43 -10.97 2.50
N PHE A 78 31.90 -11.42 1.36
CA PHE A 78 31.18 -10.56 0.43
C PHE A 78 30.23 -11.37 -0.44
N GLU A 79 28.95 -11.06 -0.35
CA GLU A 79 27.92 -11.64 -1.22
C GLU A 79 27.38 -10.57 -2.16
N PHE A 80 27.02 -10.96 -3.38
CA PHE A 80 26.22 -10.09 -4.23
C PHE A 80 25.31 -10.89 -5.16
N VAL A 81 24.25 -10.24 -5.62
CA VAL A 81 23.41 -10.71 -6.72
C VAL A 81 23.10 -9.55 -7.65
N GLU A 82 23.17 -9.80 -8.95
CA GLU A 82 22.77 -8.88 -10.00
C GLU A 82 21.65 -9.52 -10.83
N ALA A 83 20.57 -8.78 -11.03
CA ALA A 83 19.49 -9.18 -11.91
C ALA A 83 19.07 -8.02 -12.83
N GLU A 84 18.63 -8.36 -14.04
CA GLU A 84 18.38 -7.41 -15.11
C GLU A 84 17.05 -7.68 -15.81
N ILE A 85 16.32 -6.59 -16.09
CA ILE A 85 15.30 -6.50 -17.12
C ILE A 85 15.94 -5.79 -18.32
N SER A 86 16.27 -6.56 -19.36
CA SER A 86 17.05 -6.06 -20.51
C SER A 86 16.25 -5.14 -21.43
N ASN A 87 14.92 -5.26 -21.40
CA ASN A 87 14.00 -4.53 -22.25
C ASN A 87 12.68 -4.31 -21.51
N TRP A 88 12.68 -3.37 -20.57
CA TRP A 88 11.50 -2.92 -19.84
C TRP A 88 10.63 -2.07 -20.77
N GLN A 89 9.51 -2.64 -21.21
CA GLN A 89 8.63 -2.03 -22.21
C GLN A 89 7.29 -1.56 -21.66
N ARG A 90 6.85 -2.09 -20.50
CA ARG A 90 5.49 -1.85 -19.98
C ARG A 90 5.52 -1.46 -18.52
N ILE A 91 4.84 -0.36 -18.20
CA ILE A 91 4.62 0.12 -16.83
C ILE A 91 3.13 0.12 -16.50
N GLU A 92 2.80 0.07 -15.21
CA GLU A 92 1.41 0.22 -14.77
C GLU A 92 0.84 1.58 -15.20
N ASN A 93 -0.43 1.60 -15.63
CA ASN A 93 -1.14 2.86 -15.78
C ASN A 93 -1.59 3.34 -14.39
N THR A 94 -1.08 4.48 -13.92
CA THR A 94 -1.31 4.98 -12.56
C THR A 94 -2.07 6.32 -12.52
N SER A 95 -2.78 6.55 -11.43
CA SER A 95 -3.29 7.88 -11.05
C SER A 95 -2.13 8.79 -10.62
N ASN A 96 -2.45 10.06 -10.35
CA ASN A 96 -1.51 11.01 -9.76
C ASN A 96 -1.04 10.62 -8.35
N THR A 97 -1.77 9.74 -7.65
CA THR A 97 -1.38 9.18 -6.35
C THR A 97 -0.50 7.93 -6.49
N GLY A 98 -0.13 7.55 -7.73
CA GLY A 98 0.61 6.33 -8.04
C GLY A 98 -0.22 5.05 -7.93
N GLU A 99 -1.53 5.16 -7.64
CA GLU A 99 -2.43 4.01 -7.59
C GLU A 99 -2.70 3.49 -9.00
N ARG A 100 -2.67 2.17 -9.17
CA ARG A 100 -2.99 1.54 -10.45
C ARG A 100 -4.43 1.84 -10.85
N ARG A 101 -4.63 2.26 -12.10
CA ARG A 101 -5.97 2.47 -12.68
C ARG A 101 -6.57 1.16 -13.17
N GLY A 102 -7.88 1.02 -12.97
CA GLY A 102 -8.68 -0.04 -13.56
C GLY A 102 -8.52 -1.42 -12.90
N THR A 103 -9.28 -2.39 -13.43
CA THR A 103 -9.26 -3.79 -13.00
C THR A 103 -8.33 -4.59 -13.91
N ASN A 104 -7.26 -5.13 -13.33
CA ASN A 104 -6.26 -6.05 -13.89
C ASN A 104 -5.76 -5.76 -15.32
N PHE A 105 -4.48 -5.40 -15.39
CA PHE A 105 -3.65 -5.36 -16.61
C PHE A 105 -3.70 -4.10 -17.48
N GLU A 106 -4.24 -2.99 -16.99
CA GLU A 106 -4.04 -1.71 -17.68
C GLU A 106 -2.57 -1.29 -17.55
N TYR A 107 -1.89 -1.23 -18.69
CA TYR A 107 -0.48 -0.85 -18.77
C TYR A 107 -0.27 0.21 -19.85
N ILE A 108 0.78 0.99 -19.67
CA ILE A 108 1.32 1.89 -20.68
C ILE A 108 2.53 1.21 -21.31
N THR A 109 2.60 1.19 -22.64
CA THR A 109 3.82 0.83 -23.34
C THR A 109 4.74 2.04 -23.38
N LEU A 110 5.95 1.89 -22.85
CA LEU A 110 6.97 2.93 -22.89
C LEU A 110 7.35 3.24 -24.34
N THR A 111 7.36 4.53 -24.68
CA THR A 111 7.81 5.01 -25.99
C THR A 111 9.27 4.69 -26.28
N ASN A 112 10.09 4.65 -25.22
CA ASN A 112 11.50 4.28 -25.26
C ASN A 112 11.74 3.28 -24.12
N PRO A 113 11.78 1.97 -24.43
CA PRO A 113 12.07 0.93 -23.44
C PRO A 113 13.39 1.16 -22.71
N LEU A 114 13.44 0.70 -21.47
CA LEU A 114 14.61 0.85 -20.59
C LEU A 114 15.31 -0.48 -20.39
N LYS A 115 16.59 -0.45 -20.06
CA LYS A 115 17.24 -1.54 -19.33
C LYS A 115 17.28 -1.15 -17.87
N TRP A 116 16.79 -2.01 -16.99
CA TRP A 116 16.91 -1.85 -15.54
C TRP A 116 17.69 -3.02 -14.98
N ARG A 117 18.78 -2.71 -14.29
CA ARG A 117 19.62 -3.68 -13.61
C ARG A 117 19.78 -3.29 -12.16
N ARG A 118 19.49 -4.22 -11.26
CA ARG A 118 19.66 -4.04 -9.82
C ARG A 118 20.74 -4.98 -9.33
N THR A 119 21.70 -4.42 -8.61
CA THR A 119 22.77 -5.16 -7.95
C THR A 119 22.65 -4.94 -6.45
N ILE A 120 22.55 -6.01 -5.68
CA ILE A 120 22.53 -5.96 -4.21
C ILE A 120 23.88 -6.50 -3.73
N LEU A 121 24.63 -5.67 -3.03
CA LEU A 121 25.91 -6.01 -2.41
C LEU A 121 25.70 -6.21 -0.92
N PHE A 122 26.30 -7.23 -0.31
CA PHE A 122 26.21 -7.51 1.12
C PHE A 122 27.61 -7.70 1.74
N PRO A 123 28.40 -6.62 1.83
CA PRO A 123 29.76 -6.66 2.38
C PRO A 123 29.77 -7.01 3.87
N SER A 124 30.66 -7.93 4.25
CA SER A 124 30.88 -8.40 5.63
C SER A 124 29.63 -8.92 6.35
N LYS A 125 28.52 -9.11 5.64
CA LYS A 125 27.20 -9.47 6.18
C LYS A 125 26.67 -8.47 7.22
N GLU A 126 27.03 -7.19 7.11
CA GLU A 126 26.66 -6.15 8.08
C GLU A 126 25.62 -5.17 7.56
N TYR A 127 25.69 -4.81 6.28
CA TYR A 127 24.78 -3.86 5.63
C TYR A 127 24.68 -4.20 4.15
N PHE A 128 23.62 -3.76 3.49
CA PHE A 128 23.45 -3.94 2.05
C PHE A 128 23.61 -2.61 1.30
N ILE A 129 24.05 -2.69 0.06
CA ILE A 129 24.07 -1.58 -0.90
C ILE A 129 23.22 -2.01 -2.09
N VAL A 130 22.23 -1.19 -2.45
CA VAL A 130 21.44 -1.40 -3.67
C VAL A 130 21.91 -0.42 -4.73
N LEU A 131 22.34 -0.96 -5.87
CA LEU A 131 22.74 -0.20 -7.04
C LEU A 131 21.72 -0.43 -8.14
N ASP A 132 20.98 0.61 -8.48
CA ASP A 132 20.06 0.61 -9.61
C ASP A 132 20.69 1.31 -10.81
N TYR A 133 20.91 0.56 -11.90
CA TYR A 133 21.32 1.09 -13.19
C TYR A 133 20.11 1.11 -14.13
N LEU A 134 19.78 2.32 -14.62
CA LEU A 134 18.76 2.54 -15.63
C LEU A 134 19.41 3.10 -16.89
N ASN A 135 19.34 2.35 -18.00
CA ASN A 135 19.74 2.89 -19.29
C ASN A 135 18.58 3.73 -19.85
N ASN A 136 18.59 5.02 -19.54
CA ASN A 136 17.54 5.96 -19.90
C ASN A 136 18.09 7.05 -20.82
N SER A 137 17.41 7.29 -21.95
CA SER A 137 17.77 8.31 -22.92
C SER A 137 16.84 9.54 -22.90
N ASN A 138 15.81 9.54 -22.05
CA ASN A 138 14.76 10.56 -22.04
C ASN A 138 14.55 11.12 -20.63
N GLN A 139 14.14 12.37 -20.51
CA GLN A 139 13.72 12.92 -19.21
C GLN A 139 12.50 12.18 -18.67
N ARG A 140 12.56 11.72 -17.41
CA ARG A 140 11.51 10.93 -16.74
C ARG A 140 11.54 11.18 -15.23
N LEU A 141 10.40 10.95 -14.59
CA LEU A 141 10.31 10.82 -13.15
C LEU A 141 10.74 9.40 -12.76
N ILE A 142 11.61 9.27 -11.76
CA ILE A 142 12.13 7.99 -11.27
C ILE A 142 11.92 7.94 -9.75
N TYR A 143 11.08 7.02 -9.29
CA TYR A 143 10.77 6.86 -7.87
C TYR A 143 11.30 5.50 -7.39
N ASN A 144 12.07 5.49 -6.30
CA ASN A 144 12.44 4.25 -5.61
C ASN A 144 11.55 4.10 -4.36
N THR A 145 10.79 3.02 -4.30
CA THR A 145 9.81 2.77 -3.24
C THR A 145 10.38 1.89 -2.13
N PHE A 146 10.05 2.18 -0.88
CA PHE A 146 10.40 1.37 0.28
C PHE A 146 9.26 1.26 1.27
N HIS A 147 8.95 0.06 1.71
CA HIS A 147 7.88 -0.25 2.66
C HIS A 147 8.51 -0.59 4.01
N LEU A 148 8.57 0.39 4.92
CA LEU A 148 9.20 0.18 6.22
C LEU A 148 8.24 -0.56 7.14
N THR A 149 8.70 -1.62 7.79
CA THR A 149 7.83 -2.51 8.56
C THR A 149 8.48 -2.96 9.87
N SER A 150 7.74 -3.77 10.64
CA SER A 150 8.24 -4.49 11.81
C SER A 150 7.24 -5.59 12.20
N PHE A 151 7.72 -6.69 12.77
CA PHE A 151 6.87 -7.67 13.45
C PHE A 151 6.25 -7.10 14.73
N ASN A 152 6.84 -6.06 15.32
CA ASN A 152 6.19 -5.28 16.36
C ASN A 152 5.10 -4.42 15.72
N SER A 153 3.87 -4.87 15.84
CA SER A 153 2.70 -4.24 15.27
C SER A 153 1.46 -4.48 16.12
N LEU A 154 0.45 -3.66 15.90
CA LEU A 154 -0.89 -3.89 16.40
C LEU A 154 -1.69 -4.51 15.27
N GLY A 155 -2.30 -5.68 15.49
CA GLY A 155 -3.10 -6.37 14.48
C GLY A 155 -4.47 -5.72 14.29
N THR A 156 -4.99 -5.79 13.06
CA THR A 156 -6.33 -5.30 12.70
C THR A 156 -7.43 -6.11 13.37
N GLN A 157 -8.42 -5.43 13.93
CA GLN A 157 -9.61 -6.06 14.50
C GLN A 157 -10.84 -5.78 13.64
N ILE A 158 -11.76 -6.74 13.57
CA ILE A 158 -12.94 -6.67 12.70
C ILE A 158 -14.20 -6.89 13.51
N PHE A 159 -15.18 -6.03 13.25
CA PHE A 159 -16.50 -6.09 13.86
C PHE A 159 -17.54 -6.01 12.76
N GLU A 160 -18.52 -6.91 12.75
CA GLU A 160 -19.43 -7.03 11.61
C GLU A 160 -20.89 -7.25 12.00
N ASN A 161 -21.77 -6.89 11.07
CA ASN A 161 -23.17 -7.30 11.06
C ASN A 161 -23.49 -7.81 9.65
N LYS A 162 -24.06 -9.01 9.57
CA LYS A 162 -24.35 -9.77 8.33
C LYS A 162 -25.85 -9.96 8.09
N THR A 163 -26.66 -9.08 8.66
CA THR A 163 -28.12 -9.15 8.49
C THR A 163 -28.49 -8.37 7.24
N ASP A 164 -29.25 -8.96 6.33
CA ASP A 164 -29.77 -8.21 5.18
C ASP A 164 -30.65 -7.04 5.64
N ILE A 165 -30.33 -5.82 5.17
CA ILE A 165 -31.19 -4.65 5.32
C ILE A 165 -31.49 -4.02 3.97
N ILE A 166 -32.72 -3.54 3.79
CA ILE A 166 -33.18 -2.90 2.55
C ILE A 166 -33.07 -1.38 2.71
N VAL A 167 -32.38 -0.75 1.76
CA VAL A 167 -32.21 0.70 1.67
C VAL A 167 -33.02 1.24 0.49
N ASN A 168 -33.81 2.29 0.71
CA ASN A 168 -34.52 3.03 -0.33
C ASN A 168 -34.84 4.45 0.15
N SER A 169 -35.44 5.28 -0.70
CA SER A 169 -35.75 6.69 -0.39
C SER A 169 -36.70 6.92 0.80
N THR A 170 -37.33 5.88 1.32
CA THR A 170 -38.25 5.95 2.47
C THR A 170 -37.68 5.31 3.74
N GLN A 171 -36.55 4.61 3.64
CA GLN A 171 -35.97 3.82 4.72
C GLN A 171 -34.47 4.11 4.85
N ALA A 172 -34.07 4.60 6.02
CA ALA A 172 -32.67 4.77 6.38
C ALA A 172 -32.27 3.69 7.42
N PRO A 173 -32.09 2.42 7.01
CA PRO A 173 -31.79 1.34 7.93
C PRO A 173 -30.37 1.47 8.51
N THR A 174 -30.15 0.76 9.62
CA THR A 174 -28.89 0.81 10.37
C THR A 174 -28.39 -0.60 10.67
N HIS A 175 -27.11 -0.85 10.42
CA HIS A 175 -26.38 -1.94 11.03
C HIS A 175 -25.84 -1.55 12.40
N ARG A 176 -26.20 -2.34 13.41
CA ARG A 176 -25.66 -2.23 14.77
C ARG A 176 -24.49 -3.19 14.91
N ILE A 177 -23.30 -2.65 15.16
CA ILE A 177 -22.05 -3.41 15.24
C ILE A 177 -21.44 -3.18 16.62
N ASN A 178 -21.22 -4.25 17.39
CA ASN A 178 -20.59 -4.15 18.71
C ASN A 178 -19.06 -4.21 18.58
N VAL A 179 -18.40 -3.08 18.81
CA VAL A 179 -16.94 -2.98 18.85
C VAL A 179 -16.48 -3.25 20.28
N THR A 180 -15.76 -4.34 20.50
CA THR A 180 -15.40 -4.79 21.86
C THR A 180 -14.06 -4.25 22.35
N SER A 181 -13.23 -3.76 21.44
CA SER A 181 -11.94 -3.13 21.73
C SER A 181 -11.55 -2.16 20.63
N LYS A 182 -10.61 -1.27 20.95
CA LYS A 182 -9.91 -0.41 20.00
C LYS A 182 -8.43 -0.36 20.38
N ASN A 183 -7.54 -0.69 19.46
CA ASN A 183 -6.10 -0.74 19.67
C ASN A 183 -5.33 0.26 18.79
N SER A 184 -5.97 0.87 17.78
CA SER A 184 -5.29 1.75 16.82
C SER A 184 -6.08 3.04 16.53
N ILE A 185 -5.51 3.88 15.67
CA ILE A 185 -6.09 5.15 15.20
C ILE A 185 -6.62 5.05 13.75
N GLY A 186 -6.49 3.91 13.09
CA GLY A 186 -7.07 3.70 11.76
C GLY A 186 -8.47 3.11 11.87
N VAL A 187 -9.44 3.69 11.14
CA VAL A 187 -10.78 3.11 11.01
C VAL A 187 -11.14 3.02 9.53
N ASP A 188 -11.50 1.82 9.10
CA ASP A 188 -12.03 1.58 7.76
C ASP A 188 -13.38 0.87 7.85
N MET A 189 -14.13 0.88 6.75
CA MET A 189 -15.38 0.15 6.62
C MET A 189 -15.45 -0.56 5.27
N ARG A 190 -16.04 -1.76 5.27
CA ARG A 190 -16.43 -2.48 4.06
C ARG A 190 -17.90 -2.87 4.14
N THR A 191 -18.62 -2.70 3.05
CA THR A 191 -20.03 -3.09 2.94
C THR A 191 -20.30 -3.74 1.59
N TYR A 192 -21.25 -4.67 1.50
CA TYR A 192 -21.60 -5.34 0.24
C TYR A 192 -23.03 -5.02 -0.18
N PHE A 193 -23.21 -4.53 -1.40
CA PHE A 193 -24.53 -4.20 -1.96
C PHE A 193 -24.95 -5.23 -3.01
N LYS A 194 -26.22 -5.65 -2.97
CA LYS A 194 -26.85 -6.59 -3.90
C LYS A 194 -28.31 -6.20 -4.19
N ASP A 195 -28.95 -6.90 -5.13
CA ASP A 195 -30.37 -6.74 -5.47
C ASP A 195 -30.80 -5.30 -5.81
N ILE A 196 -29.98 -4.62 -6.62
CA ILE A 196 -30.14 -3.20 -6.92
C ILE A 196 -31.20 -2.96 -8.00
N THR A 197 -32.13 -2.06 -7.72
CA THR A 197 -33.09 -1.50 -8.67
C THR A 197 -32.95 0.03 -8.69
N GLY A 198 -32.82 0.61 -9.89
CA GLY A 198 -32.57 2.04 -10.07
C GLY A 198 -31.09 2.40 -10.11
N SER A 199 -30.79 3.69 -10.09
CA SER A 199 -29.43 4.24 -10.01
C SER A 199 -29.44 5.52 -9.21
N GLY A 200 -28.41 5.74 -8.40
CA GLY A 200 -28.30 6.86 -7.49
C GLY A 200 -27.20 6.63 -6.47
N ASP A 201 -27.10 7.56 -5.54
CA ASP A 201 -26.08 7.58 -4.51
C ASP A 201 -26.67 7.24 -3.13
N VAL A 202 -25.83 6.68 -2.26
CA VAL A 202 -26.17 6.45 -0.85
C VAL A 202 -25.13 7.12 0.04
N ALA A 203 -25.61 7.96 0.95
CA ALA A 203 -24.82 8.52 2.03
C ALA A 203 -24.73 7.51 3.17
N ILE A 204 -23.52 7.27 3.66
CA ILE A 204 -23.22 6.32 4.73
C ILE A 204 -22.74 7.10 5.95
N TYR A 205 -23.32 6.79 7.10
CA TYR A 205 -23.01 7.45 8.36
C TYR A 205 -22.50 6.45 9.40
N LEU A 206 -21.47 6.82 10.15
CA LEU A 206 -21.02 6.11 11.34
C LEU A 206 -21.34 6.95 12.58
N ASN A 207 -22.21 6.44 13.45
CA ASN A 207 -22.68 7.14 14.66
C ASN A 207 -23.18 8.57 14.39
N GLY A 208 -23.86 8.75 13.24
CA GLY A 208 -24.43 10.04 12.82
C GLY A 208 -23.46 10.96 12.07
N ASN A 209 -22.17 10.61 11.97
CA ASN A 209 -21.20 11.35 11.16
C ASN A 209 -21.19 10.80 9.74
N LEU A 210 -21.32 11.66 8.73
CA LEU A 210 -21.17 11.26 7.33
C LEU A 210 -19.73 10.78 7.11
N ILE A 211 -19.57 9.54 6.62
CA ILE A 211 -18.25 8.97 6.31
C ILE A 211 -17.99 8.87 4.81
N ASP A 212 -19.04 8.69 4.00
CA ASP A 212 -18.91 8.70 2.54
C ASP A 212 -20.28 8.84 1.85
N THR A 213 -20.27 9.20 0.57
CA THR A 213 -21.40 9.10 -0.35
C THR A 213 -20.98 8.29 -1.56
N VAL A 214 -21.52 7.08 -1.69
CA VAL A 214 -21.10 6.14 -2.74
C VAL A 214 -22.18 5.95 -3.78
N LYS A 215 -21.77 5.85 -5.04
CA LYS A 215 -22.66 5.47 -6.13
C LYS A 215 -23.02 3.99 -6.01
N VAL A 216 -24.31 3.69 -5.93
CA VAL A 216 -24.78 2.32 -5.72
C VAL A 216 -24.47 1.45 -6.93
N SER A 217 -23.72 0.38 -6.67
CA SER A 217 -23.37 -0.67 -7.62
C SER A 217 -23.18 -1.99 -6.87
N SER A 218 -23.36 -3.12 -7.57
CA SER A 218 -23.25 -4.44 -6.95
C SER A 218 -21.80 -4.73 -6.56
N GLY A 219 -21.58 -5.27 -5.37
CA GLY A 219 -20.24 -5.64 -4.91
C GLY A 219 -19.83 -4.95 -3.61
N ASN A 220 -18.52 -5.03 -3.33
CA ASN A 220 -17.92 -4.43 -2.14
C ASN A 220 -17.70 -2.93 -2.34
N HIS A 221 -18.05 -2.16 -1.32
CA HIS A 221 -17.74 -0.74 -1.19
C HIS A 221 -16.85 -0.56 0.04
N PHE A 222 -15.79 0.22 -0.12
CA PHE A 222 -14.79 0.47 0.91
C PHE A 222 -14.79 1.96 1.24
N VAL A 223 -14.84 2.29 2.53
CA VAL A 223 -14.64 3.65 3.04
C VAL A 223 -13.39 3.59 3.91
N ARG A 224 -12.38 4.38 3.57
CA ARG A 224 -11.05 4.30 4.19
C ARG A 224 -10.69 5.59 4.91
N GLY A 225 -9.87 5.50 5.94
CA GLY A 225 -9.40 6.67 6.67
C GLY A 225 -10.52 7.42 7.39
N ILE A 226 -11.51 6.67 7.90
CA ILE A 226 -12.59 7.24 8.72
C ILE A 226 -11.96 7.84 9.97
N ASN A 227 -12.43 9.03 10.37
CA ASN A 227 -12.00 9.66 11.60
C ASN A 227 -12.22 8.70 12.79
N ASP A 228 -11.15 8.40 13.52
CA ASP A 228 -11.15 7.35 14.53
C ASP A 228 -12.09 7.66 15.70
N SER A 229 -12.37 8.94 15.95
CA SER A 229 -13.32 9.38 16.97
C SER A 229 -14.78 9.02 16.66
N TYR A 230 -15.09 8.67 15.40
CA TYR A 230 -16.44 8.28 15.01
C TYR A 230 -16.78 6.85 15.42
N MET A 231 -15.78 6.00 15.66
CA MET A 231 -15.95 4.63 16.17
C MET A 231 -15.72 4.60 17.69
N VAL A 232 -16.65 3.98 18.43
CA VAL A 232 -16.60 3.88 19.90
C VAL A 232 -16.55 2.42 20.34
N ILE A 233 -16.01 2.15 21.53
CA ILE A 233 -16.19 0.84 22.17
C ILE A 233 -17.65 0.71 22.60
N GLY A 234 -18.33 -0.35 22.17
CA GLY A 234 -19.75 -0.59 22.32
C GLY A 234 -20.50 -0.63 20.98
N ILE A 235 -21.80 -0.33 21.02
CA ILE A 235 -22.65 -0.38 19.82
C ILE A 235 -22.39 0.83 18.93
N ASN A 236 -21.96 0.56 17.71
CA ASN A 236 -21.82 1.51 16.62
C ASN A 236 -22.96 1.34 15.63
N ASN A 237 -23.54 2.46 15.20
CA ASN A 237 -24.62 2.50 14.23
C ASN A 237 -24.06 2.93 12.87
N VAL A 238 -24.07 2.02 11.89
CA VAL A 238 -23.80 2.35 10.49
C VAL A 238 -25.12 2.52 9.76
N THR A 239 -25.45 3.74 9.35
CA THR A 239 -26.73 4.08 8.73
C THR A 239 -26.54 4.38 7.25
N PHE A 240 -27.42 3.83 6.43
CA PHE A 240 -27.45 4.05 4.99
C PHE A 240 -28.65 4.93 4.66
N ASN A 241 -28.44 6.03 3.95
CA ASN A 241 -29.50 6.98 3.61
C ASN A 241 -29.39 7.41 2.15
N THR A 242 -30.51 7.46 1.45
CA THR A 242 -30.58 7.93 0.07
C THR A 242 -31.86 8.74 -0.14
N THR A 243 -31.77 9.78 -0.96
CA THR A 243 -32.95 10.52 -1.46
C THR A 243 -33.30 10.11 -2.89
N ASP A 244 -32.45 9.32 -3.53
CA ASP A 244 -32.61 8.93 -4.91
C ASP A 244 -33.64 7.82 -5.05
N ASN A 245 -34.23 7.69 -6.24
CA ASN A 245 -35.17 6.63 -6.54
C ASN A 245 -34.44 5.31 -6.80
N ILE A 246 -33.88 4.75 -5.73
CA ILE A 246 -33.13 3.49 -5.70
C ILE A 246 -33.65 2.56 -4.61
N SER A 247 -33.46 1.26 -4.81
CA SER A 247 -33.67 0.23 -3.79
C SER A 247 -32.59 -0.82 -3.92
N PHE A 248 -31.99 -1.24 -2.81
CA PHE A 248 -30.97 -2.28 -2.77
C PHE A 248 -30.87 -2.93 -1.39
N THR A 249 -30.20 -4.07 -1.34
CA THR A 249 -29.90 -4.78 -0.08
C THR A 249 -28.46 -4.53 0.31
N VAL A 250 -28.22 -4.17 1.56
CA VAL A 250 -26.91 -4.27 2.20
C VAL A 250 -26.82 -5.63 2.86
N ASP A 251 -25.94 -6.49 2.36
CA ASP A 251 -25.76 -7.88 2.82
C ASP A 251 -25.01 -7.94 4.15
N TYR A 252 -23.94 -7.15 4.26
CA TYR A 252 -23.19 -7.01 5.49
C TYR A 252 -22.48 -5.66 5.55
N THR A 253 -22.10 -5.27 6.76
CA THR A 253 -21.15 -4.19 7.01
C THR A 253 -20.11 -4.63 8.02
N ARG A 254 -18.85 -4.31 7.73
CA ARG A 254 -17.67 -4.53 8.58
C ARG A 254 -17.06 -3.19 8.93
N LEU A 255 -16.75 -2.99 10.21
CA LEU A 255 -15.84 -1.97 10.70
C LEU A 255 -14.50 -2.62 11.00
N TYR A 256 -13.43 -1.94 10.63
CA TYR A 256 -12.06 -2.33 10.89
C TYR A 256 -11.46 -1.32 11.86
N ASP A 257 -10.99 -1.81 13.01
CA ASP A 257 -9.99 -1.11 13.80
C ASP A 257 -8.63 -1.50 13.23
N VAL A 258 -8.10 -0.62 12.38
CA VAL A 258 -6.99 -0.93 11.50
C VAL A 258 -5.69 -0.91 12.29
N GLY A 259 -5.03 -2.05 12.34
CA GLY A 259 -3.72 -2.24 12.91
C GLY A 259 -2.64 -1.39 12.26
N ILE A 260 -1.52 -1.23 12.95
CA ILE A 260 -0.42 -0.36 12.53
C ILE A 260 0.92 -0.93 12.95
N VAL A 261 1.95 -0.73 12.13
CA VAL A 261 3.33 -1.03 12.51
C VAL A 261 3.78 -0.09 13.63
N ASN A 262 4.42 -0.64 14.66
CA ASN A 262 4.96 0.17 15.76
C ASN A 262 6.40 0.60 15.46
N GLY A 263 6.57 1.77 14.83
CA GLY A 263 7.89 2.35 14.61
C GLY A 263 7.89 3.86 14.43
N SER A 264 9.03 4.49 14.74
CA SER A 264 9.24 5.93 14.55
C SER A 264 10.18 6.20 13.38
N LEU A 265 9.73 7.11 12.51
CA LEU A 265 10.43 7.53 11.31
C LEU A 265 11.08 8.89 11.54
N GLU A 266 12.36 9.00 11.19
CA GLU A 266 13.07 10.27 11.04
C GLU A 266 13.58 10.39 9.61
N ILE A 267 13.45 11.57 9.02
CA ILE A 267 14.02 11.92 7.72
C ILE A 267 14.85 13.19 7.91
N GLU A 268 16.11 13.16 7.48
CA GLU A 268 17.04 14.29 7.66
C GLU A 268 17.10 14.79 9.11
N GLY A 269 17.10 13.85 10.07
CA GLY A 269 17.13 14.13 11.51
C GLY A 269 15.85 14.71 12.10
N SER A 270 14.78 14.85 11.31
CA SER A 270 13.48 15.36 11.76
C SER A 270 12.46 14.23 11.88
N TYR A 271 11.72 14.20 13.00
CA TYR A 271 10.64 13.24 13.20
C TYR A 271 9.50 13.45 12.19
N VAL A 272 8.99 12.34 11.63
CA VAL A 272 7.87 12.33 10.69
C VAL A 272 6.68 11.64 11.33
N ASN A 273 5.58 12.38 11.48
CA ASN A 273 4.33 11.84 12.04
C ASN A 273 3.50 11.10 10.99
N TRP A 274 4.05 10.01 10.46
CA TRP A 274 3.43 9.20 9.41
C TRP A 274 2.11 8.54 9.87
N THR A 275 1.98 8.25 11.16
CA THR A 275 0.81 7.55 11.72
C THR A 275 -0.50 8.34 11.57
N TYR A 276 -0.45 9.66 11.68
CA TYR A 276 -1.62 10.54 11.57
C TYR A 276 -1.82 11.12 10.16
N GLN A 277 -1.02 10.71 9.18
CA GLN A 277 -1.30 11.05 7.78
C GLN A 277 -2.60 10.39 7.33
N THR A 278 -3.33 11.07 6.45
CA THR A 278 -4.45 10.46 5.72
C THR A 278 -3.94 9.25 4.95
N ILE A 279 -4.67 8.14 5.01
CA ILE A 279 -4.31 6.93 4.27
C ILE A 279 -4.31 7.23 2.77
N GLN A 280 -3.30 6.70 2.07
CA GLN A 280 -3.07 6.87 0.63
C GLN A 280 -2.80 8.31 0.16
N GLU A 281 -2.51 9.23 1.08
CA GLU A 281 -2.07 10.58 0.77
C GLU A 281 -0.55 10.69 0.89
N GLU A 282 0.10 10.96 -0.25
CA GLU A 282 1.53 11.21 -0.32
C GLU A 282 1.85 12.63 0.18
N VAL A 283 2.77 12.73 1.15
CA VAL A 283 3.23 14.00 1.71
C VAL A 283 4.72 14.16 1.44
N ASN A 284 5.11 15.27 0.81
CA ASN A 284 6.51 15.65 0.65
C ASN A 284 7.10 16.08 1.99
N ILE A 285 8.20 15.44 2.40
CA ILE A 285 8.80 15.69 3.71
C ILE A 285 10.03 16.59 3.60
N ALA A 286 11.02 16.19 2.78
CA ALA A 286 12.30 16.88 2.67
C ALA A 286 13.00 16.58 1.35
N ASN A 287 14.02 17.36 1.01
CA ASN A 287 15.08 16.93 0.09
C ASN A 287 16.26 16.46 0.93
N GLY A 288 16.82 15.30 0.60
CA GLY A 288 17.82 14.67 1.43
C GLY A 288 18.26 13.29 0.94
N SER A 289 19.00 12.60 1.79
CA SER A 289 19.56 11.29 1.54
C SER A 289 19.29 10.28 2.66
N GLU A 290 19.05 10.69 3.91
CA GLU A 290 18.95 9.80 5.06
C GLU A 290 17.51 9.66 5.57
N LEU A 291 17.12 8.41 5.82
CA LEU A 291 16.03 8.08 6.74
C LEU A 291 16.52 7.13 7.85
N LYS A 292 15.88 7.24 9.01
CA LYS A 292 16.06 6.32 10.14
C LYS A 292 14.72 5.73 10.53
N TRP A 293 14.68 4.40 10.61
CA TRP A 293 13.52 3.64 11.03
C TRP A 293 13.81 2.95 12.35
N ASN A 294 13.06 3.32 13.39
CA ASN A 294 13.26 2.80 14.74
C ASN A 294 12.10 1.89 15.11
N THR A 295 12.41 0.69 15.58
CA THR A 295 11.41 -0.27 16.05
C THR A 295 11.98 -1.16 17.18
N THR A 296 11.22 -2.16 17.60
CA THR A 296 11.60 -3.17 18.58
C THR A 296 11.41 -4.54 17.95
N ASN A 297 12.43 -5.39 17.97
CA ASN A 297 12.38 -6.72 17.37
C ASN A 297 11.56 -7.72 18.21
N ILE A 298 11.42 -8.96 17.70
CA ILE A 298 10.71 -10.06 18.38
C ILE A 298 11.31 -10.45 19.74
N ASN A 299 12.54 -10.03 20.04
CA ASN A 299 13.24 -10.27 21.30
C ASN A 299 13.18 -9.08 22.26
N ASN A 300 12.30 -8.09 22.02
CA ASN A 300 12.17 -6.84 22.78
C ASN A 300 13.43 -5.96 22.80
N GLN A 301 14.27 -6.05 21.76
CA GLN A 301 15.45 -5.19 21.60
C GLN A 301 15.13 -4.05 20.65
N LYS A 302 15.52 -2.83 21.03
CA LYS A 302 15.41 -1.66 20.16
C LYS A 302 16.38 -1.80 18.99
N ILE A 303 15.90 -1.54 17.79
CA ILE A 303 16.69 -1.54 16.56
C ILE A 303 16.46 -0.25 15.79
N GLN A 304 17.49 0.19 15.08
CA GLN A 304 17.45 1.35 14.20
C GLN A 304 18.07 0.96 12.86
N MET A 305 17.28 1.05 11.80
CA MET A 305 17.76 0.93 10.43
C MET A 305 18.05 2.32 9.89
N HIS A 306 19.21 2.49 9.25
CA HIS A 306 19.51 3.65 8.43
C HIS A 306 19.40 3.24 6.96
N LEU A 307 18.73 4.06 6.16
CA LEU A 307 18.70 3.90 4.71
C LEU A 307 19.13 5.22 4.07
N TYR A 308 20.10 5.11 3.16
CA TYR A 308 20.69 6.24 2.46
C TYR A 308 20.39 6.17 0.96
N SER A 309 19.91 7.26 0.36
CA SER A 309 19.75 7.43 -1.08
C SER A 309 20.80 8.38 -1.63
N ILE A 310 21.46 7.96 -2.71
CA ILE A 310 22.44 8.78 -3.44
C ILE A 310 22.10 8.71 -4.93
N PRO A 311 22.00 9.86 -5.64
CA PRO A 311 22.16 11.22 -5.12
C PRO A 311 21.00 11.64 -4.19
N GLU A 312 21.15 12.82 -3.59
CA GLU A 312 20.08 13.47 -2.83
C GLU A 312 18.78 13.47 -3.64
N SER A 313 17.66 13.17 -2.98
CA SER A 313 16.35 12.96 -3.60
C SER A 313 15.28 13.78 -2.87
N GLU A 314 14.18 14.07 -3.56
CA GLU A 314 12.96 14.49 -2.87
C GLU A 314 12.37 13.26 -2.17
N ILE A 315 12.15 13.34 -0.85
CA ILE A 315 11.66 12.25 -0.02
C ILE A 315 10.20 12.50 0.36
N SER A 316 9.32 11.56 0.02
CA SER A 316 7.92 11.60 0.43
C SER A 316 7.51 10.36 1.22
N VAL A 317 6.46 10.52 2.01
CA VAL A 317 5.90 9.50 2.88
C VAL A 317 4.41 9.40 2.65
N GLU A 318 3.90 8.18 2.58
CA GLU A 318 2.48 7.87 2.49
C GLU A 318 2.14 6.81 3.54
N ARG A 319 1.07 7.02 4.30
CA ARG A 319 0.49 5.95 5.12
C ARG A 319 -0.22 4.98 4.19
N TYR A 320 0.28 3.76 4.12
CA TYR A 320 -0.19 2.73 3.19
C TYR A 320 -0.51 1.44 3.93
N TRP A 321 -1.24 0.54 3.28
CA TRP A 321 -1.49 -0.79 3.83
C TRP A 321 -0.42 -1.79 3.42
N THR A 322 -0.24 -2.79 4.26
CA THR A 322 0.63 -3.95 4.04
C THR A 322 0.03 -5.16 4.74
N ARG A 323 0.63 -6.33 4.51
CA ARG A 323 0.37 -7.55 5.25
C ARG A 323 1.65 -8.08 5.86
N ILE A 324 1.73 -8.11 7.19
CA ILE A 324 2.91 -8.57 7.93
C ILE A 324 2.55 -9.71 8.87
N GLY A 325 3.36 -10.77 8.89
CA GLY A 325 3.28 -11.83 9.91
C GLY A 325 2.26 -12.95 9.66
N GLY A 326 1.55 -12.95 8.53
CA GLY A 326 0.62 -14.03 8.21
C GLY A 326 -0.31 -13.77 7.02
N TYR A 327 -1.24 -14.70 6.80
CA TYR A 327 -2.35 -14.58 5.84
C TYR A 327 -3.68 -14.23 6.51
N ASP A 328 -3.66 -14.13 7.83
CA ASP A 328 -4.83 -13.84 8.64
C ASP A 328 -5.20 -12.35 8.55
N GLN A 329 -6.44 -12.06 8.93
CA GLN A 329 -7.01 -10.74 8.70
C GLN A 329 -6.37 -9.66 9.57
N ASP A 330 -5.88 -10.04 10.75
CA ASP A 330 -5.15 -9.20 11.70
C ASP A 330 -3.80 -8.74 11.17
N SER A 331 -3.24 -9.47 10.20
CA SER A 331 -1.96 -9.16 9.56
C SER A 331 -2.06 -7.98 8.58
N ASN A 332 -3.27 -7.56 8.18
CA ASN A 332 -3.47 -6.43 7.25
C ASN A 332 -3.41 -5.10 8.02
N ILE A 333 -2.25 -4.44 8.03
CA ILE A 333 -1.99 -3.27 8.87
C ILE A 333 -1.49 -2.10 8.04
N ASP A 334 -1.39 -0.92 8.66
CA ASP A 334 -0.81 0.25 8.02
C ASP A 334 0.68 0.40 8.36
N HIS A 335 1.43 0.91 7.39
CA HIS A 335 2.87 1.19 7.48
C HIS A 335 3.23 2.42 6.63
N PRO A 336 4.44 3.00 6.80
CA PRO A 336 4.89 4.08 5.93
C PRO A 336 5.52 3.53 4.65
N LEU A 337 4.95 3.93 3.51
CA LEU A 337 5.57 3.85 2.19
C LEU A 337 6.42 5.10 1.95
N ILE A 338 7.71 4.89 1.71
CA ILE A 338 8.69 5.92 1.41
C ILE A 338 8.97 5.95 -0.09
N ARG A 339 9.18 7.15 -0.64
CA ARG A 339 9.71 7.32 -1.99
C ARG A 339 10.92 8.23 -1.97
N PHE A 340 12.00 7.78 -2.60
CA PHE A 340 13.09 8.65 -3.04
C PHE A 340 12.85 9.01 -4.51
N LYS A 341 12.64 10.29 -4.78
CA LYS A 341 12.21 10.78 -6.08
C LYS A 341 13.35 11.54 -6.74
N LEU A 342 13.74 11.06 -7.92
CA LEU A 342 14.73 11.66 -8.79
C LEU A 342 14.00 12.23 -10.01
N ASN A 343 14.24 13.53 -10.25
CA ASN A 343 13.74 14.24 -11.42
C ASN A 343 14.90 14.41 -12.40
N THR A 344 15.10 13.42 -13.28
CA THR A 344 16.25 13.36 -14.21
C THR A 344 15.84 13.51 -15.66
#